data_AF-A0A2J7YWD5-F1
#
_entry.id   AF-A0A2J7YWD5-F1
#
_cell.length_a   1.000
_cell.length_b   1.000
_cell.length_c   1.000
_cell.angle_alpha   90.00
_cell.angle_beta   90.00
_cell.angle_gamma   90.00
#
_symmetry.space_group_name_H-M   'P 1'
#
loop_
_entity.id
_entity.type
_entity.pdbx_description
1 polymer ?
#
loop_
_entity_poly.entity_id
_entity_poly.type
_entity_poly.pdbx_seq_one_letter_code
_entity_poly.pdbx_strand_id
1 'polypeptide(L)'
;MADNTFWIAALTGGTAVLASWVTSRGNTRAARIQADTAALAQRVERLRDSRRTAYLDLIEQTHSMGELYWEVAAVQRTGEAERRPALLDELAERERDEYGRMRRCVRVVELEGPEAAAAAANALQKATGPFHRALGAMRSGEPDAPQRFHDAFRPFWQALTEFVDAAKTALR
;
A
#
# COMPACT_ATOMS: atom_id res chain seq x y z
N MET A 1 73.26 5.32 -33.37
CA MET A 1 72.30 6.34 -32.88
C MET A 1 70.83 5.94 -33.05
N ALA A 2 70.50 4.78 -33.65
CA ALA A 2 69.11 4.29 -33.76
C ALA A 2 68.63 3.52 -32.52
N ASP A 3 69.54 2.97 -31.71
CA ASP A 3 69.19 2.08 -30.58
C ASP A 3 68.55 2.82 -29.40
N ASN A 4 68.95 4.07 -29.13
CA ASN A 4 68.46 4.83 -27.98
C ASN A 4 67.04 5.40 -28.21
N THR A 5 66.73 5.82 -29.44
CA THR A 5 65.41 6.33 -29.83
C THR A 5 64.35 5.22 -29.81
N PHE A 6 64.73 4.01 -30.25
CA PHE A 6 63.83 2.85 -30.21
C PHE A 6 63.52 2.43 -28.77
N TRP A 7 64.51 2.50 -27.88
CA TRP A 7 64.34 2.21 -26.46
C TRP A 7 63.41 3.21 -25.76
N ILE A 8 63.60 4.50 -26.02
CA ILE A 8 62.74 5.57 -25.46
C ILE A 8 61.31 5.44 -26.00
N ALA A 9 61.14 5.14 -27.29
CA ALA A 9 59.81 4.92 -27.88
C ALA A 9 59.10 3.70 -27.28
N ALA A 10 59.82 2.60 -27.04
CA ALA A 10 59.26 1.40 -26.40
C ALA A 10 58.84 1.67 -24.94
N LEU A 11 59.64 2.45 -24.19
CA LEU A 11 59.33 2.81 -22.81
C LEU A 11 58.10 3.74 -22.72
N THR A 12 57.99 4.73 -23.61
CA THR A 12 56.84 5.65 -23.64
C THR A 12 55.58 4.95 -24.15
N GLY A 13 55.69 4.07 -25.16
CA GLY A 13 54.59 3.24 -25.62
C GLY A 13 54.08 2.27 -24.54
N GLY A 14 54.98 1.63 -23.81
CA GLY A 14 54.65 0.73 -22.71
C GLY A 14 53.95 1.42 -21.54
N THR A 15 54.40 2.62 -21.17
CA THR A 15 53.75 3.41 -20.10
C THR A 15 52.37 3.92 -20.52
N ALA A 16 52.17 4.30 -21.78
CA ALA A 16 50.86 4.70 -22.30
C ALA A 16 49.84 3.55 -22.28
N VAL A 17 50.24 2.33 -22.65
CA VAL A 17 49.37 1.14 -22.62
C VAL A 17 49.01 0.74 -21.19
N LEU A 18 49.99 0.78 -20.27
CA LEU A 18 49.74 0.49 -18.85
C LEU A 18 48.81 1.52 -18.21
N ALA A 19 49.02 2.82 -18.49
CA ALA A 19 48.12 3.87 -18.05
C ALA A 19 46.71 3.67 -18.61
N SER A 20 46.59 3.37 -19.91
CA SER A 20 45.30 3.10 -20.56
C SER A 20 44.59 1.89 -19.96
N TRP A 21 45.31 0.80 -19.64
CA TRP A 21 44.74 -0.39 -19.03
C TRP A 21 44.30 -0.16 -17.57
N VAL A 22 45.09 0.54 -16.77
CA VAL A 22 44.74 0.92 -15.39
C VAL A 22 43.51 1.84 -15.39
N THR A 23 43.47 2.82 -16.29
CA THR A 23 42.30 3.70 -16.46
C THR A 23 41.08 2.92 -16.92
N SER A 24 41.21 2.01 -17.89
CA SER A 24 40.11 1.17 -18.38
C SER A 24 39.54 0.25 -17.29
N ARG A 25 40.41 -0.36 -16.48
CA ARG A 25 40.01 -1.19 -15.32
C ARG A 25 39.38 -0.36 -14.20
N GLY A 26 39.85 0.87 -13.98
CA GLY A 26 39.27 1.83 -13.05
C GLY A 26 37.88 2.30 -13.49
N ASN A 27 37.72 2.63 -14.78
CA ASN A 27 36.46 3.15 -15.33
C ASN A 27 35.36 2.07 -15.36
N THR A 28 35.72 0.82 -15.66
CA THR A 28 34.77 -0.32 -15.61
C THR A 28 34.33 -0.67 -14.18
N ARG A 29 35.22 -0.58 -13.18
CA ARG A 29 34.86 -0.79 -11.77
C ARG A 29 33.97 0.33 -11.23
N ALA A 30 34.26 1.58 -11.60
CA ALA A 30 33.43 2.73 -11.27
C ALA A 30 32.05 2.66 -11.94
N ALA A 31 32.00 2.30 -13.23
CA ALA A 31 30.75 2.10 -13.96
C ALA A 31 29.89 0.97 -13.37
N ARG A 32 30.51 -0.11 -12.87
CA ARG A 32 29.79 -1.21 -12.20
C ARG A 32 29.19 -0.76 -10.86
N ILE A 33 29.94 -0.02 -10.05
CA ILE A 33 29.43 0.53 -8.79
C ILE A 33 28.28 1.52 -9.07
N GLN A 34 28.43 2.40 -10.06
CA GLN A 34 27.37 3.31 -10.48
C GLN A 34 26.13 2.57 -10.97
N ALA A 35 26.29 1.53 -11.80
CA ALA A 35 25.18 0.70 -12.28
C ALA A 35 24.48 -0.05 -11.14
N ASP A 36 25.23 -0.63 -10.19
CA ASP A 36 24.66 -1.32 -9.03
C ASP A 36 23.94 -0.34 -8.11
N THR A 37 24.49 0.86 -7.87
CA THR A 37 23.80 1.92 -7.09
C THR A 37 22.55 2.43 -7.78
N ALA A 38 22.56 2.60 -9.11
CA ALA A 38 21.39 3.00 -9.88
C ALA A 38 20.31 1.92 -9.87
N ALA A 39 20.70 0.65 -9.99
CA ALA A 39 19.77 -0.48 -9.91
C ALA A 39 19.14 -0.63 -8.52
N LEU A 40 19.91 -0.40 -7.45
CA LEU A 40 19.39 -0.37 -6.09
C LEU A 40 18.43 0.80 -5.87
N ALA A 41 18.80 2.01 -6.30
CA ALA A 41 17.94 3.19 -6.22
C ALA A 41 16.62 2.97 -6.98
N GLN A 42 16.69 2.40 -8.18
CA GLN A 42 15.50 2.09 -8.99
C GLN A 42 14.62 1.01 -8.34
N ARG A 43 15.20 0.02 -7.67
CA ARG A 43 14.42 -0.99 -6.91
C ARG A 43 13.71 -0.38 -5.71
N VAL A 44 14.39 0.50 -4.98
CA VAL A 44 13.80 1.22 -3.84
C VAL A 44 12.64 2.09 -4.30
N GLU A 45 12.80 2.81 -5.41
CA GLU A 45 11.73 3.65 -5.95
C GLU A 45 10.52 2.82 -6.41
N ARG A 46 10.74 1.72 -7.14
CA ARG A 46 9.65 0.82 -7.55
C ARG A 46 8.88 0.24 -6.37
N LEU A 47 9.58 -0.12 -5.29
CA LEU A 47 8.94 -0.63 -4.07
C LEU A 47 8.14 0.48 -3.36
N ARG A 48 8.67 1.70 -3.34
CA ARG A 48 7.98 2.88 -2.79
C ARG A 48 6.70 3.20 -3.56
N ASP A 49 6.74 3.17 -4.89
CA ASP A 49 5.57 3.36 -5.74
C ASP A 49 4.54 2.24 -5.57
N SER A 50 4.99 0.98 -5.56
CA SER A 50 4.13 -0.18 -5.29
C SER A 50 3.36 -0.04 -3.97
N ARG A 51 4.07 0.33 -2.89
CA ARG A 51 3.48 0.62 -1.58
C ARG A 51 2.48 1.75 -1.64
N ARG A 52 2.83 2.85 -2.32
CA ARG A 52 1.94 4.02 -2.44
C ARG A 52 0.63 3.64 -3.11
N THR A 53 0.67 2.87 -4.19
CA THR A 53 -0.53 2.35 -4.87
C THR A 53 -1.33 1.46 -3.92
N ALA A 54 -0.70 0.47 -3.28
CA ALA A 54 -1.38 -0.42 -2.35
C ALA A 54 -2.09 0.31 -1.20
N TYR A 55 -1.46 1.38 -0.68
CA TYR A 55 -2.06 2.19 0.39
C TYR A 55 -3.24 3.02 -0.12
N LEU A 56 -3.13 3.62 -1.31
CA LEU A 56 -4.22 4.38 -1.93
C LEU A 56 -5.42 3.48 -2.22
N ASP A 57 -5.20 2.29 -2.77
CA ASP A 57 -6.26 1.31 -3.07
C ASP A 57 -7.02 0.89 -1.81
N LEU A 58 -6.33 0.73 -0.67
CA LEU A 58 -6.98 0.42 0.61
C LEU A 58 -7.77 1.62 1.15
N ILE A 59 -7.25 2.84 1.01
CA ILE A 59 -7.96 4.07 1.44
C ILE A 59 -9.24 4.24 0.63
N GLU A 60 -9.15 4.14 -0.70
CA GLU A 60 -10.30 4.23 -1.60
C GLU A 60 -11.37 3.20 -1.24
N GLN A 61 -10.98 1.93 -1.11
CA GLN A 61 -11.90 0.86 -0.75
C GLN A 61 -12.53 1.04 0.64
N THR A 62 -11.79 1.66 1.58
CA THR A 62 -12.32 2.01 2.90
C THR A 62 -13.38 3.11 2.81
N HIS A 63 -13.19 4.09 1.93
CA HIS A 63 -14.22 5.11 1.66
C HIS A 63 -15.48 4.50 1.04
N SER A 64 -15.35 3.58 0.08
CA SER A 64 -16.49 2.86 -0.48
C SER A 64 -17.28 2.06 0.57
N MET A 65 -16.59 1.39 1.50
CA MET A 65 -17.25 0.78 2.68
C MET A 65 -17.98 1.83 3.53
N GLY A 66 -17.35 2.99 3.76
CA GLY A 66 -17.94 4.09 4.53
C GLY A 66 -19.21 4.66 3.89
N GLU A 67 -19.23 4.83 2.57
CA GLU A 67 -20.42 5.26 1.82
C GLU A 67 -21.57 4.25 1.97
N LEU A 68 -21.26 2.96 1.84
CA LEU A 68 -22.24 1.90 2.06
C LEU A 68 -22.82 1.94 3.49
N TYR A 69 -21.99 2.16 4.51
CA TYR A 69 -22.47 2.29 5.88
C TYR A 69 -23.35 3.52 6.09
N TRP A 70 -23.06 4.62 5.41
CA TRP A 70 -23.94 5.79 5.40
C TRP A 70 -25.29 5.49 4.75
N GLU A 71 -25.33 4.70 3.67
CA GLU A 71 -26.57 4.23 3.06
C GLU A 71 -27.40 3.36 4.04
N VAL A 72 -26.77 2.43 4.75
CA VAL A 72 -27.42 1.64 5.80
C VAL A 72 -28.02 2.53 6.88
N ALA A 73 -27.26 3.52 7.37
CA ALA A 73 -27.75 4.47 8.36
C ALA A 73 -28.88 5.36 7.82
N ALA A 74 -28.91 5.66 6.53
CA ALA A 74 -30.00 6.38 5.88
C ALA A 74 -31.27 5.52 5.83
N VAL A 75 -31.18 4.29 5.31
CA VAL A 75 -32.30 3.34 5.25
C VAL A 75 -32.91 3.10 6.63
N GLN A 76 -32.08 3.02 7.67
CA GLN A 76 -32.57 2.85 9.03
C GLN A 76 -33.34 4.06 9.56
N ARG A 77 -32.95 5.29 9.19
CA ARG A 77 -33.60 6.53 9.65
C ARG A 77 -34.85 6.90 8.86
N THR A 78 -34.84 6.70 7.55
CA THR A 78 -35.87 7.23 6.64
C THR A 78 -36.68 6.15 5.94
N GLY A 79 -36.25 4.88 5.98
CA GLY A 79 -36.92 3.81 5.25
C GLY A 79 -38.32 3.54 5.76
N GLU A 80 -39.29 3.51 4.84
CA GLU A 80 -40.64 2.99 5.06
C GLU A 80 -40.53 1.63 5.76
N ALA A 81 -41.26 1.44 6.87
CA ALA A 81 -41.13 0.25 7.71
C ALA A 81 -41.35 -1.06 6.93
N GLU A 82 -42.20 -1.03 5.90
CA GLU A 82 -42.50 -2.17 5.04
C GLU A 82 -41.35 -2.54 4.07
N ARG A 83 -40.60 -1.55 3.57
CA ARG A 83 -39.51 -1.78 2.60
C ARG A 83 -38.14 -1.95 3.25
N ARG A 84 -37.99 -1.50 4.49
CA ARG A 84 -36.72 -1.53 5.23
C ARG A 84 -36.05 -2.92 5.25
N PRO A 85 -36.75 -4.05 5.50
CA PRO A 85 -36.12 -5.36 5.54
C PRO A 85 -35.43 -5.72 4.21
N ALA A 86 -36.12 -5.52 3.08
CA ALA A 86 -35.58 -5.82 1.76
C ALA A 86 -34.36 -4.94 1.43
N LEU A 87 -34.41 -3.65 1.76
CA LEU A 87 -33.28 -2.74 1.55
C LEU A 87 -32.05 -3.13 2.41
N LEU A 88 -32.28 -3.57 3.65
CA LEU A 88 -31.19 -4.03 4.51
C LEU A 88 -30.59 -5.36 4.04
N ASP A 89 -31.38 -6.23 3.42
CA ASP A 89 -30.89 -7.47 2.79
C ASP A 89 -29.97 -7.15 1.60
N GLU A 90 -30.39 -6.25 0.69
CA GLU A 90 -29.58 -5.79 -0.44
C GLU A 90 -28.27 -5.14 0.01
N LEU A 91 -28.33 -4.28 1.03
CA LEU A 91 -27.14 -3.64 1.59
C LEU A 91 -26.19 -4.63 2.27
N ALA A 92 -26.71 -5.70 2.90
CA ALA A 92 -25.90 -6.75 3.49
C ALA A 92 -25.20 -7.64 2.45
N GLU A 93 -25.75 -7.76 1.24
CA GLU A 93 -25.07 -8.41 0.11
C GLU A 93 -23.94 -7.52 -0.41
N ARG A 94 -24.23 -6.24 -0.65
CA ARG A 94 -23.21 -5.26 -1.06
C ARG A 94 -22.07 -5.14 -0.04
N GLU A 95 -22.36 -5.21 1.26
CA GLU A 95 -21.35 -5.19 2.32
C GLU A 95 -20.36 -6.35 2.17
N ARG A 96 -20.85 -7.55 1.85
CA ARG A 96 -20.00 -8.73 1.66
C ARG A 96 -19.07 -8.56 0.44
N ASP A 97 -19.57 -7.98 -0.63
CA ASP A 97 -18.78 -7.75 -1.85
C ASP A 97 -17.69 -6.69 -1.61
N GLU A 98 -18.05 -5.57 -0.98
CA GLU A 98 -17.09 -4.52 -0.62
C GLU A 98 -16.06 -5.00 0.41
N TYR A 99 -16.49 -5.83 1.37
CA TYR A 99 -15.57 -6.47 2.31
C TYR A 99 -14.56 -7.40 1.60
N GLY A 100 -15.02 -8.15 0.60
CA GLY A 100 -14.15 -8.99 -0.24
C GLY A 100 -13.07 -8.17 -0.95
N ARG A 101 -13.44 -7.03 -1.52
CA ARG A 101 -12.50 -6.07 -2.13
C ARG A 101 -11.52 -5.50 -1.10
N MET A 102 -12.00 -5.06 0.06
CA MET A 102 -11.17 -4.53 1.14
C MET A 102 -10.14 -5.55 1.60
N ARG A 103 -10.55 -6.80 1.83
CA ARG A 103 -9.65 -7.90 2.22
C ARG A 103 -8.54 -8.11 1.20
N ARG A 104 -8.82 -7.97 -0.10
CA ARG A 104 -7.80 -8.05 -1.14
C ARG A 104 -6.78 -6.92 -1.00
N CYS A 105 -7.23 -5.66 -0.85
CA CYS A 105 -6.33 -4.52 -0.66
C CYS A 105 -5.44 -4.70 0.59
N VAL A 106 -6.00 -5.17 1.70
CA VAL A 106 -5.24 -5.45 2.93
C VAL A 106 -4.14 -6.49 2.69
N ARG A 107 -4.40 -7.55 1.90
CA ARG A 107 -3.37 -8.55 1.56
C ARG A 107 -2.25 -7.99 0.69
N VAL A 108 -2.54 -7.03 -0.18
CA VAL A 108 -1.49 -6.33 -0.93
C VAL A 108 -0.65 -5.47 0.02
N VAL A 109 -1.28 -4.76 0.95
CA VAL A 109 -0.57 -3.96 1.97
C VAL A 109 0.32 -4.83 2.86
N GLU A 110 -0.15 -6.00 3.27
CA GLU A 110 0.67 -6.97 4.03
C GLU A 110 1.88 -7.48 3.26
N LEU A 111 1.76 -7.63 1.94
CA LEU A 111 2.84 -8.10 1.08
C LEU A 111 3.90 -7.02 0.83
N GLU A 112 3.44 -5.79 0.57
CA GLU A 112 4.29 -4.70 0.11
C GLU A 112 4.82 -3.82 1.25
N GLY A 113 4.02 -3.64 2.31
CA GLY A 113 4.27 -2.71 3.40
C GLY A 113 5.16 -3.26 4.52
N PRO A 114 5.78 -2.39 5.33
CA PRO A 114 6.41 -2.81 6.58
C PRO A 114 5.36 -3.29 7.58
N GLU A 115 5.79 -4.06 8.58
CA GLU A 115 4.93 -4.71 9.58
C GLU A 115 3.93 -3.75 10.25
N ALA A 116 4.35 -2.52 10.57
CA ALA A 116 3.46 -1.52 11.18
C ALA A 116 2.28 -1.12 10.27
N ALA A 117 2.53 -0.94 8.96
CA ALA A 117 1.47 -0.62 8.00
C ALA A 117 0.54 -1.82 7.77
N ALA A 118 1.10 -3.03 7.71
CA ALA A 118 0.34 -4.27 7.61
C ALA A 118 -0.57 -4.50 8.83
N ALA A 119 -0.05 -4.25 10.04
CA ALA A 119 -0.81 -4.37 11.28
C ALA A 119 -1.96 -3.36 11.34
N ALA A 120 -1.71 -2.11 10.94
CA ALA A 120 -2.74 -1.07 10.91
C ALA A 120 -3.82 -1.37 9.84
N ALA A 121 -3.44 -1.86 8.66
CA ALA A 121 -4.39 -2.31 7.63
C ALA A 121 -5.28 -3.45 8.12
N ASN A 122 -4.71 -4.42 8.85
CA ASN A 122 -5.47 -5.49 9.48
C ASN A 122 -6.43 -4.98 10.57
N ALA A 123 -5.99 -4.01 11.39
CA ALA A 123 -6.85 -3.39 12.39
C ALA A 123 -8.03 -2.67 11.75
N LEU A 124 -7.78 -1.94 10.66
CA LEU A 124 -8.82 -1.29 9.85
C LEU A 124 -9.81 -2.30 9.25
N GLN A 125 -9.32 -3.42 8.69
CA GLN A 125 -10.20 -4.49 8.24
C GLN A 125 -11.09 -5.02 9.37
N LYS A 126 -10.53 -5.26 10.56
CA LYS A 126 -11.28 -5.77 11.72
C LYS A 126 -12.32 -4.76 12.24
N ALA A 127 -12.05 -3.47 12.07
CA ALA A 127 -12.97 -2.40 12.47
C ALA A 127 -14.28 -2.37 11.65
N THR A 128 -14.37 -3.14 10.55
CA THR A 128 -15.64 -3.37 9.82
C THR A 128 -16.56 -4.39 10.52
N GLY A 129 -16.01 -5.30 11.33
CA GLY A 129 -16.78 -6.38 11.96
C GLY A 129 -17.96 -5.94 12.83
N PRO A 130 -17.86 -4.84 13.62
CA PRO A 130 -18.99 -4.29 14.35
C PRO A 130 -20.17 -3.89 13.45
N PHE A 131 -19.92 -3.31 12.27
CA PHE A 131 -20.99 -2.96 11.32
C PHE A 131 -21.71 -4.20 10.83
N HIS A 132 -20.97 -5.22 10.37
CA HIS A 132 -21.55 -6.46 9.88
C HIS A 132 -22.44 -7.14 10.93
N ARG A 133 -21.98 -7.21 12.19
CA ARG A 133 -22.77 -7.77 13.29
C ARG A 133 -24.01 -6.94 13.60
N ALA A 134 -23.89 -5.62 13.58
CA ALA A 134 -25.01 -4.73 13.84
C ALA A 134 -26.03 -4.79 12.69
N LEU A 135 -25.60 -4.86 11.44
CA LEU A 135 -26.47 -5.02 10.28
C LEU A 135 -27.24 -6.34 10.33
N GLY A 136 -26.58 -7.45 10.68
CA GLY A 136 -27.26 -8.74 10.90
C GLY A 136 -28.32 -8.68 12.00
N ALA A 137 -28.03 -7.96 13.09
CA ALA A 137 -28.98 -7.76 14.19
C ALA A 137 -30.14 -6.81 13.80
N MET A 138 -29.88 -5.76 13.01
CA MET A 138 -30.91 -4.88 12.45
C MET A 138 -31.89 -5.63 11.56
N ARG A 139 -31.38 -6.53 10.70
CA ARG A 139 -32.20 -7.42 9.87
C ARG A 139 -33.05 -8.39 10.68
N SER A 140 -32.59 -8.75 11.88
CA SER A 140 -33.33 -9.58 12.84
C SER A 140 -34.31 -8.77 13.71
N GLY A 141 -34.39 -7.44 13.52
CA GLY A 141 -35.28 -6.56 14.26
C GLY A 141 -34.82 -6.23 15.69
N GLU A 142 -33.54 -6.44 16.03
CA GLU A 142 -33.03 -6.15 17.37
C GLU A 142 -33.03 -4.62 17.64
N PRO A 143 -33.69 -4.13 18.71
CA PRO A 143 -33.88 -2.69 18.94
C PRO A 143 -32.60 -1.87 19.08
N ASP A 144 -31.56 -2.43 19.70
CA ASP A 144 -30.30 -1.72 20.00
C ASP A 144 -29.28 -1.79 18.85
N ALA A 145 -29.56 -2.59 17.83
CA ALA A 145 -28.63 -2.80 16.72
C ALA A 145 -28.32 -1.53 15.90
N PRO A 146 -29.29 -0.63 15.61
CA PRO A 146 -29.00 0.66 14.97
C PRO A 146 -28.01 1.52 15.76
N GLN A 147 -28.11 1.54 17.09
CA GLN A 147 -27.18 2.31 17.91
C GLN A 147 -25.78 1.68 17.87
N ARG A 148 -25.68 0.35 17.98
CA ARG A 148 -24.40 -0.36 17.82
C ARG A 148 -23.76 -0.12 16.46
N PHE A 149 -24.57 -0.04 15.41
CA PHE A 149 -24.11 0.32 14.06
C PHE A 149 -23.55 1.75 14.03
N HIS A 150 -24.27 2.71 14.64
CA HIS A 150 -23.82 4.09 14.71
C HIS A 150 -22.51 4.25 15.52
N ASP A 151 -22.40 3.56 16.65
CA ASP A 151 -21.23 3.61 17.52
C ASP A 151 -19.96 3.04 16.85
N ALA A 152 -20.12 2.20 15.82
CA ALA A 152 -19.02 1.61 15.06
C ALA A 152 -18.30 2.61 14.13
N PHE A 153 -18.93 3.73 13.77
CA PHE A 153 -18.30 4.74 12.89
C PHE A 153 -17.02 5.33 13.47
N ARG A 154 -17.03 5.70 14.76
CA ARG A 154 -15.87 6.35 15.37
C ARG A 154 -14.64 5.41 15.38
N PRO A 155 -14.71 4.17 15.90
CA PRO A 155 -13.58 3.23 15.85
C PRO A 155 -13.10 2.94 14.42
N PHE A 156 -14.00 2.88 13.44
CA PHE A 156 -13.65 2.65 12.04
C PHE A 156 -12.81 3.79 11.44
N TRP A 157 -13.27 5.04 11.58
CA TRP A 157 -12.52 6.21 11.09
C TRP A 157 -11.23 6.46 11.86
N GLN A 158 -11.20 6.10 13.14
CA GLN A 158 -9.96 6.09 13.92
C GLN A 158 -8.96 5.09 13.33
N ALA A 159 -9.38 3.85 13.04
CA ALA A 159 -8.51 2.85 12.44
C ALA A 159 -7.99 3.27 11.06
N LEU A 160 -8.78 3.99 10.26
CA LEU A 160 -8.31 4.56 8.99
C LEU A 160 -7.22 5.62 9.22
N THR A 161 -7.41 6.49 10.22
CA THR A 161 -6.42 7.50 10.58
C THR A 161 -5.10 6.86 11.01
N GLU A 162 -5.17 5.84 11.87
CA GLU A 162 -4.00 5.06 12.31
C GLU A 162 -3.28 4.38 11.14
N PHE A 163 -4.03 3.81 10.19
CA PHE A 163 -3.46 3.26 8.97
C PHE A 163 -2.76 4.33 8.11
N VAL A 164 -3.40 5.48 7.89
CA VAL A 164 -2.82 6.59 7.12
C VAL A 164 -1.53 7.10 7.76
N ASP A 165 -1.45 7.17 9.08
CA ASP A 165 -0.24 7.64 9.76
C ASP A 165 0.90 6.59 9.72
N ALA A 166 0.57 5.30 9.82
CA ALA A 166 1.53 4.23 9.57
C ALA A 166 2.04 4.25 8.12
N ALA A 167 1.16 4.46 7.14
CA ALA A 167 1.49 4.58 5.72
C ALA A 167 2.41 5.78 5.44
N LYS A 168 2.10 6.96 6.00
CA LYS A 168 2.97 8.16 5.89
C LYS A 168 4.36 7.88 6.44
N THR A 169 4.45 7.21 7.59
CA THR A 169 5.72 6.87 8.22
C THR A 169 6.52 5.88 7.37
N ALA A 170 5.86 4.89 6.77
CA ALA A 170 6.49 3.92 5.86
C ALA A 170 6.98 4.52 4.53
N LEU A 171 6.42 5.67 4.13
CA LEU A 171 6.79 6.42 2.94
C LEU A 171 7.73 7.60 3.24
N ARG A 172 8.23 7.76 4.46
CA ARG A 172 9.32 8.72 4.73
C ARG A 172 10.65 8.04 4.45
#